data_AF-A0A522EYY5-F1
#
_entry.id   AF-A0A522EYY5-F1
#
_cell.length_a   1.000
_cell.length_b   1.000
_cell.length_c   1.000
_cell.angle_alpha   90.00
_cell.angle_beta   90.00
_cell.angle_gamma   90.00
#
_symmetry.space_group_name_H-M   'P 1'
#
loop_
_entity.id
_entity.type
_entity.pdbx_description
1 polymer ?
#
loop_
_entity_poly.entity_id
_entity_poly.type
_entity_poly.pdbx_seq_one_letter_code
_entity_poly.pdbx_strand_id
1 'polypeptide(L)'
;MKSSYNLIRKIITTAIVFLCIATLSFGQVDARQLLDGLLLNPEYKIEHEVIRQMRLENVSDAKILDHLENNYAKPRKKAAMERQKNGQYVHSSAEGKNPLPLSSCNGNDIGAELGNFGTWTGKTSTWNTNGNCAALPWTNTSLPLFNRITIVPGPAADPCATNPGFTIPLPSPTGGKFSVKLGNNQVNAESERITHQFIVQPSDTNFIYQYAVVFEDPTHLPSEQPFFDFVITAQNGDTIPCSFQHYTAGAGIPGFQTSTNPAGCGGNTFSTVYYKPWTTVGVNLGAYLNNLVTITCTTGDCSLCGHFGYTYLDFSCGTTTSSQFCVSANSVVVVAPLEPGATYSWIPTGQSTQSVTVNPQIIDTISVYVNPPSGCGYFVNFILEPTVITAALTYTTGCTSANFTGSTTITGGTISSYSWSFPGGSPSSSTSLIPPTITYPPGTYTVTFNVVSQAGCTAASTPVVITIQPAPVVNAGADVSACLGNTVQLNGSGTPSGGTYSWSPPANL
;
A
#
# COMPACT_ATOMS: atom_id res chain seq x y z
N MET A 1 8.33 23.79 37.70
CA MET A 1 7.45 24.91 37.30
C MET A 1 8.18 26.17 36.77
N LYS A 2 9.34 26.06 36.08
CA LYS A 2 9.94 27.22 35.38
C LYS A 2 10.61 26.93 34.02
N SER A 3 10.46 25.72 33.46
CA SER A 3 11.03 25.37 32.15
C SER A 3 9.96 25.24 31.04
N SER A 4 8.78 24.70 31.35
CA SER A 4 7.68 24.54 30.36
C SER A 4 6.84 25.80 30.11
N TYR A 5 7.02 26.86 30.90
CA TYR A 5 6.37 28.16 30.71
C TYR A 5 7.12 29.05 29.68
N ASN A 6 8.39 28.74 29.37
CA ASN A 6 9.18 29.46 28.36
C ASN A 6 9.07 28.85 26.95
N LEU A 7 8.61 27.61 26.81
CA LEU A 7 8.46 26.95 25.49
C LEU A 7 7.13 27.30 24.81
N ILE A 8 6.02 27.34 25.56
CA ILE A 8 4.71 27.77 25.04
C ILE A 8 4.67 29.29 24.82
N ARG A 9 5.36 30.06 25.68
CA ARG A 9 5.59 31.49 25.44
C ARG A 9 6.48 31.71 24.20
N LYS A 10 7.50 30.88 23.94
CA LYS A 10 8.25 30.93 22.66
C LYS A 10 7.38 30.57 21.45
N ILE A 11 6.46 29.61 21.52
CA ILE A 11 5.65 29.24 20.33
C ILE A 11 4.60 30.31 20.01
N ILE A 12 3.90 30.84 21.01
CA ILE A 12 2.85 31.86 20.81
C ILE A 12 3.47 33.26 20.59
N THR A 13 4.55 33.60 21.29
CA THR A 13 5.27 34.87 21.06
C THR A 13 6.08 34.83 19.76
N THR A 14 6.59 33.68 19.27
CA THR A 14 7.29 33.63 17.96
C THR A 14 6.30 33.69 16.79
N ALA A 15 5.10 33.12 16.88
CA ALA A 15 4.08 33.27 15.85
C ALA A 15 3.54 34.71 15.76
N ILE A 16 3.38 35.41 16.89
CA ILE A 16 2.91 36.79 16.93
C ILE A 16 4.03 37.81 16.62
N VAL A 17 5.29 37.53 17.01
CA VAL A 17 6.45 38.38 16.68
C VAL A 17 6.91 38.19 15.22
N PHE A 18 6.80 36.99 14.63
CA PHE A 18 7.02 36.83 13.17
C PHE A 18 5.91 37.51 12.34
N LEU A 19 4.66 37.54 12.82
CA LEU A 19 3.60 38.33 12.16
C LEU A 19 3.76 39.85 12.35
N CYS A 20 4.37 40.32 13.45
CA CYS A 20 4.68 41.75 13.65
C CYS A 20 5.98 42.20 12.95
N ILE A 21 6.93 41.31 12.66
CA ILE A 21 8.13 41.64 11.87
C ILE A 21 7.87 41.51 10.36
N ALA A 22 6.95 40.63 9.94
CA ALA A 22 6.52 40.55 8.54
C ALA A 22 5.67 41.76 8.08
N THR A 23 5.14 42.55 9.01
CA THR A 23 4.37 43.78 8.71
C THR A 23 5.24 45.03 8.55
N LEU A 24 6.58 44.91 8.59
CA LEU A 24 7.51 46.00 8.23
C LEU A 24 8.22 45.81 6.88
N SER A 25 7.93 44.74 6.13
CA SER A 25 8.67 44.45 4.88
C SER A 25 7.83 44.33 3.62
N PHE A 26 6.52 44.05 3.70
CA PHE A 26 5.70 43.95 2.49
C PHE A 26 4.29 44.50 2.74
N GLY A 27 3.88 45.40 1.84
CA GLY A 27 2.67 46.18 1.94
C GLY A 27 1.39 45.35 1.96
N GLN A 28 0.41 45.91 2.67
CA GLN A 28 -1.04 45.69 2.57
C GLN A 28 -1.50 44.38 1.93
N VAL A 29 -1.60 43.32 2.73
CA VAL A 29 -2.60 42.28 2.53
C VAL A 29 -3.57 42.36 3.70
N ASP A 30 -4.84 42.55 3.37
CA ASP A 30 -5.93 42.88 4.29
C ASP A 30 -6.17 41.72 5.27
N ALA A 31 -6.10 41.98 6.59
CA ALA A 31 -6.27 40.98 7.65
C ALA A 31 -7.64 40.26 7.59
N ARG A 32 -8.59 40.79 6.81
CA ARG A 32 -9.86 40.15 6.45
C ARG A 32 -9.68 38.84 5.69
N GLN A 33 -8.77 38.76 4.71
CA GLN A 33 -8.63 37.55 3.87
C GLN A 33 -8.05 36.34 4.62
N LEU A 34 -7.19 36.57 5.62
CA LEU A 34 -6.63 35.49 6.43
C LEU A 34 -7.68 34.93 7.42
N LEU A 35 -8.59 35.79 7.88
CA LEU A 35 -9.70 35.41 8.73
C LEU A 35 -10.81 34.70 7.94
N ASP A 36 -11.03 35.11 6.70
CA ASP A 36 -11.93 34.44 5.76
C ASP A 36 -11.45 33.02 5.41
N GLY A 37 -10.14 32.78 5.38
CA GLY A 37 -9.56 31.44 5.22
C GLY A 37 -9.83 30.49 6.39
N LEU A 38 -9.95 31.01 7.62
CA LEU A 38 -10.33 30.23 8.80
C LEU A 38 -11.85 29.94 8.84
N LEU A 39 -12.67 30.76 8.17
CA LEU A 39 -14.14 30.62 8.11
C LEU A 39 -14.63 29.56 7.12
N LEU A 40 -13.74 28.96 6.30
CA LEU A 40 -14.08 27.98 5.26
C LEU A 40 -13.93 26.50 5.70
N ASN A 41 -13.60 26.24 6.96
CA ASN A 41 -13.43 24.87 7.48
C ASN A 41 -14.79 24.24 7.91
N PRO A 42 -15.26 23.17 7.27
CA PRO A 42 -16.59 22.60 7.47
C PRO A 42 -16.81 21.88 8.81
N GLU A 43 -15.78 21.62 9.62
CA GLU A 43 -15.94 21.04 10.97
C GLU A 43 -16.62 21.99 11.99
N TYR A 44 -16.78 23.27 11.65
CA TYR A 44 -17.18 24.32 12.59
C TYR A 44 -18.53 25.00 12.27
N LYS A 45 -19.45 24.29 11.58
CA LYS A 45 -20.75 24.83 11.12
C LYS A 45 -21.62 25.50 12.20
N ILE A 46 -21.60 25.01 13.44
CA ILE A 46 -22.37 25.60 14.55
C ILE A 46 -21.69 26.89 15.07
N GLU A 47 -20.36 26.96 15.00
CA GLU A 47 -19.54 28.07 15.50
C GLU A 47 -19.53 29.23 14.49
N HIS A 48 -19.68 28.91 13.20
CA HIS A 48 -19.80 29.87 12.11
C HIS A 48 -21.01 30.82 12.29
N GLU A 49 -22.18 30.31 12.68
CA GLU A 49 -23.37 31.16 12.88
C GLU A 49 -23.29 32.00 14.16
N VAL A 50 -22.69 31.48 15.25
CA VAL A 50 -22.48 32.24 16.49
C VAL A 50 -21.50 33.40 16.29
N ILE A 51 -20.37 33.15 15.64
CA ILE A 51 -19.38 34.18 15.31
C ILE A 51 -19.97 35.21 14.35
N ARG A 52 -20.77 34.75 13.37
CA ARG A 52 -21.48 35.63 12.43
C ARG A 52 -22.49 36.54 13.14
N GLN A 53 -23.29 36.02 14.07
CA GLN A 53 -24.21 36.83 14.88
C GLN A 53 -23.47 37.82 15.79
N MET A 54 -22.40 37.40 16.46
CA MET A 54 -21.58 38.30 17.28
C MET A 54 -20.93 39.43 16.47
N ARG A 55 -20.57 39.16 15.21
CA ARG A 55 -20.08 40.21 14.29
C ARG A 55 -21.17 41.15 13.83
N LEU A 56 -22.39 40.66 13.57
CA LEU A 56 -23.55 41.51 13.27
C LEU A 56 -23.91 42.42 14.44
N GLU A 57 -23.59 42.01 15.66
CA GLU A 57 -23.74 42.79 16.90
C GLU A 57 -22.53 43.69 17.22
N ASN A 58 -21.56 43.82 16.31
CA ASN A 58 -20.32 44.61 16.49
C ASN A 58 -19.48 44.21 17.72
N VAL A 59 -19.52 42.94 18.14
CA VAL A 59 -18.66 42.45 19.22
C VAL A 59 -17.20 42.48 18.75
N SER A 60 -16.32 43.09 19.54
CA SER A 60 -14.89 43.20 19.23
C SER A 60 -14.23 41.82 19.15
N ASP A 61 -13.26 41.66 18.24
CA ASP A 61 -12.52 40.40 18.03
C ASP A 61 -11.94 39.82 19.32
N ALA A 62 -11.43 40.66 20.23
CA ALA A 62 -10.90 40.21 21.52
C ALA A 62 -11.97 39.52 22.41
N LYS A 63 -13.23 39.97 22.34
CA LYS A 63 -14.35 39.38 23.09
C LYS A 63 -14.91 38.13 22.42
N ILE A 64 -14.88 38.07 21.09
CA ILE A 64 -15.20 36.85 20.34
C ILE A 64 -14.18 35.76 20.69
N LEU A 65 -12.89 36.11 20.75
CA LEU A 65 -11.83 35.18 21.11
C LEU A 65 -11.98 34.65 22.54
N ASP A 66 -12.27 35.53 23.50
CA ASP A 66 -12.50 35.14 24.90
C ASP A 66 -13.77 34.27 25.06
N HIS A 67 -14.83 34.55 24.28
CA HIS A 67 -16.01 33.69 24.21
C HIS A 67 -15.69 32.28 23.69
N LEU A 68 -14.85 32.17 22.65
CA LEU A 68 -14.43 30.89 22.08
C LEU A 68 -13.56 30.09 23.05
N GLU A 69 -12.63 30.75 23.75
CA GLU A 69 -11.78 30.09 24.74
C GLU A 69 -12.58 29.56 25.95
N ASN A 70 -13.56 30.34 26.42
CA ASN A 70 -14.30 30.01 27.63
C ASN A 70 -15.38 28.93 27.41
N ASN A 71 -16.06 28.94 26.25
CA ASN A 71 -17.18 28.04 25.99
C ASN A 71 -16.80 26.76 25.24
N TYR A 72 -15.62 26.69 24.61
CA TYR A 72 -15.25 25.56 23.75
C TYR A 72 -13.91 24.93 24.14
N ALA A 73 -12.85 25.74 24.32
CA ALA A 73 -11.53 25.22 24.64
C ALA A 73 -11.43 24.68 26.08
N LYS A 74 -11.94 25.42 27.08
CA LYS A 74 -11.92 25.00 28.50
C LYS A 74 -12.81 23.77 28.78
N PRO A 75 -14.05 23.66 28.26
CA PRO A 75 -14.89 22.47 28.45
C PRO A 75 -14.36 21.21 27.74
N ARG A 76 -13.78 21.33 26.53
CA ARG A 76 -13.14 20.19 25.84
C ARG A 76 -11.91 19.67 26.59
N LYS A 77 -11.14 20.58 27.20
CA LYS A 77 -10.00 20.22 28.07
C LYS A 77 -10.46 19.50 29.34
N LYS A 78 -11.61 19.91 29.92
CA LYS A 78 -12.26 19.24 31.05
C LYS A 78 -12.79 17.85 30.67
N ALA A 79 -13.45 17.71 29.52
CA ALA A 79 -13.97 16.43 29.01
C ALA A 79 -12.84 15.45 28.62
N ALA A 80 -11.73 15.93 28.06
CA ALA A 80 -10.56 15.11 27.77
C ALA A 80 -9.89 14.60 29.05
N MET A 81 -9.76 15.45 30.08
CA MET A 81 -9.28 15.04 31.40
C MET A 81 -10.23 14.07 32.10
N GLU A 82 -11.55 14.21 31.94
CA GLU A 82 -12.55 13.27 32.48
C GLU A 82 -12.55 11.91 31.75
N ARG A 83 -12.33 11.86 30.43
CA ARG A 83 -12.15 10.61 29.67
C ARG A 83 -10.87 9.86 30.08
N GLN A 84 -9.80 10.60 30.35
CA GLN A 84 -8.54 10.03 30.86
C GLN A 84 -8.70 9.49 32.30
N LYS A 85 -9.62 10.06 33.07
CA LYS A 85 -9.93 9.65 34.45
C LYS A 85 -10.85 8.42 34.54
N ASN A 86 -11.69 8.17 33.53
CA ASN A 86 -12.69 7.08 33.51
C ASN A 86 -12.24 5.79 32.80
N GLY A 87 -11.00 5.69 32.32
CA GLY A 87 -10.40 4.40 31.92
C GLY A 87 -11.09 3.63 30.78
N GLN A 88 -12.05 4.20 30.06
CA GLN A 88 -12.71 3.55 28.93
C GLN A 88 -11.90 3.72 27.64
N TYR A 89 -10.73 3.09 27.58
CA TYR A 89 -10.17 2.64 26.32
C TYR A 89 -10.67 1.20 26.11
N VAL A 90 -11.82 1.06 25.46
CA VAL A 90 -12.22 -0.25 24.92
C VAL A 90 -11.32 -0.49 23.71
N HIS A 91 -10.26 -1.26 23.91
CA HIS A 91 -9.57 -1.93 22.82
C HIS A 91 -10.56 -2.91 22.18
N SER A 92 -11.02 -2.63 20.96
CA SER A 92 -11.58 -3.68 20.12
C SER A 92 -10.43 -4.57 19.67
N SER A 93 -10.31 -5.73 20.31
CA SER A 93 -9.62 -6.87 19.74
C SER A 93 -10.35 -7.28 18.45
N ALA A 94 -9.75 -6.98 17.30
CA ALA A 94 -10.12 -7.60 16.04
C ALA A 94 -8.84 -8.02 15.31
N GLU A 95 -8.74 -9.34 15.23
CA GLU A 95 -7.97 -10.21 14.35
C GLU A 95 -7.23 -9.57 13.17
N GLY A 96 -6.01 -10.06 12.97
CA GLY A 96 -5.11 -9.65 11.92
C GLY A 96 -5.72 -9.69 10.52
N LYS A 97 -5.55 -8.58 9.84
CA LYS A 97 -5.33 -8.42 8.40
C LYS A 97 -4.93 -6.96 8.24
N ASN A 98 -3.68 -6.67 7.84
CA ASN A 98 -3.37 -5.41 7.17
C ASN A 98 -3.32 -5.73 5.67
N PRO A 99 -4.45 -5.73 4.93
CA PRO A 99 -4.40 -5.33 3.54
C PRO A 99 -4.13 -3.81 3.54
N LEU A 100 -3.39 -3.34 2.54
CA LEU A 100 -3.40 -1.92 2.18
C LEU A 100 -4.88 -1.44 2.14
N PRO A 101 -5.19 -0.22 2.62
CA PRO A 101 -6.56 0.27 2.58
C PRO A 101 -7.06 0.15 1.14
N LEU A 102 -8.22 -0.49 0.97
CA LEU A 102 -8.90 -0.58 -0.33
C LEU A 102 -8.89 0.80 -0.97
N SER A 103 -8.63 0.87 -2.27
CA SER A 103 -8.73 2.11 -3.04
C SER A 103 -10.21 2.51 -3.13
N SER A 104 -10.71 3.12 -2.04
CA SER A 104 -12.13 3.33 -1.83
C SER A 104 -12.53 4.76 -2.12
N CYS A 105 -13.39 4.96 -3.12
CA CYS A 105 -14.14 6.21 -3.27
C CYS A 105 -15.57 5.96 -2.79
N ASN A 106 -16.02 6.73 -1.81
CA ASN A 106 -17.31 6.54 -1.13
C ASN A 106 -17.49 5.10 -0.57
N GLY A 107 -16.40 4.49 -0.08
CA GLY A 107 -16.39 3.14 0.47
C GLY A 107 -16.51 2.00 -0.55
N ASN A 108 -16.58 2.29 -1.85
CA ASN A 108 -16.65 1.28 -2.91
C ASN A 108 -15.26 0.90 -3.41
N ASP A 109 -15.05 -0.38 -3.70
CA ASP A 109 -13.85 -0.86 -4.40
C ASP A 109 -13.92 -0.46 -5.88
N ILE A 110 -13.45 0.74 -6.19
CA ILE A 110 -13.45 1.24 -7.56
C ILE A 110 -12.20 0.85 -8.33
N GLY A 111 -11.10 0.51 -7.65
CA GLY A 111 -9.85 0.02 -8.26
C GLY A 111 -9.85 -1.47 -8.60
N ALA A 112 -10.93 -2.20 -8.29
CA ALA A 112 -11.06 -3.65 -8.47
C ALA A 112 -10.11 -4.48 -7.59
N GLU A 113 -9.76 -3.98 -6.41
CA GLU A 113 -8.86 -4.58 -5.42
C GLU A 113 -9.37 -5.89 -4.82
N LEU A 114 -10.69 -6.10 -4.88
CA LEU A 114 -11.37 -7.33 -4.49
C LEU A 114 -11.47 -8.34 -5.66
N GLY A 115 -10.82 -8.08 -6.80
CA GLY A 115 -10.85 -8.94 -7.97
C GLY A 115 -12.21 -8.99 -8.68
N ASN A 116 -13.05 -7.97 -8.46
CA ASN A 116 -14.35 -7.83 -9.12
C ASN A 116 -14.63 -6.36 -9.49
N PHE A 117 -15.65 -6.14 -10.31
CA PHE A 117 -16.00 -4.81 -10.81
C PHE A 117 -16.88 -3.99 -9.86
N GLY A 118 -17.20 -4.49 -8.67
CA GLY A 118 -18.01 -3.79 -7.67
C GLY A 118 -19.25 -3.10 -8.26
N THR A 119 -19.25 -1.77 -8.22
CA THR A 119 -20.33 -0.89 -8.68
C THR A 119 -20.10 -0.31 -10.09
N TRP A 120 -19.16 -0.84 -10.86
CA TRP A 120 -18.97 -0.47 -12.26
C TRP A 120 -20.07 -1.10 -13.12
N THR A 121 -20.49 -0.35 -14.13
CA THR A 121 -21.41 -0.82 -15.17
C THR A 121 -20.67 -0.90 -16.50
N GLY A 122 -20.94 -1.95 -17.28
CA GLY A 122 -20.29 -2.19 -18.56
C GLY A 122 -21.25 -1.96 -19.73
N LYS A 123 -20.73 -1.37 -20.81
CA LYS A 123 -21.37 -1.33 -22.11
C LYS A 123 -20.38 -1.72 -23.20
N THR A 124 -20.89 -2.31 -24.27
CA THR A 124 -20.13 -2.57 -25.49
C THR A 124 -20.85 -2.02 -26.70
N SER A 125 -20.07 -1.68 -27.72
CA SER A 125 -20.53 -1.43 -29.06
C SER A 125 -19.61 -2.17 -30.03
N THR A 126 -20.05 -2.28 -31.28
CA THR A 126 -19.22 -2.71 -32.40
C THR A 126 -19.42 -1.76 -33.58
N TRP A 127 -18.44 -1.69 -34.46
CA TRP A 127 -18.59 -1.05 -35.77
C TRP A 127 -19.18 -2.07 -36.76
N ASN A 128 -20.04 -1.61 -37.67
CA ASN A 128 -20.63 -2.50 -38.67
C ASN A 128 -19.55 -3.13 -39.56
N THR A 129 -19.58 -4.45 -39.76
CA THR A 129 -18.55 -5.16 -40.56
C THR A 129 -18.93 -5.33 -42.03
N ASN A 130 -20.07 -4.77 -42.45
CA ASN A 130 -20.60 -4.88 -43.83
C ASN A 130 -19.97 -3.84 -44.80
N GLY A 131 -18.72 -3.43 -44.55
CA GLY A 131 -17.99 -2.49 -45.40
C GLY A 131 -18.29 -1.00 -45.19
N ASN A 132 -19.17 -0.65 -44.24
CA ASN A 132 -19.56 0.74 -43.95
C ASN A 132 -19.13 1.23 -42.55
N CYS A 133 -18.43 0.40 -41.76
CA CYS A 133 -17.93 0.60 -40.39
C CYS A 133 -18.49 1.81 -39.61
N ALA A 134 -19.80 1.80 -39.38
CA ALA A 134 -20.51 2.80 -38.57
C ALA A 134 -20.75 2.25 -37.16
N ALA A 135 -20.61 3.10 -36.15
CA ALA A 135 -20.82 2.73 -34.75
C ALA A 135 -22.25 2.24 -34.54
N LEU A 136 -22.40 1.04 -33.98
CA LEU A 136 -23.69 0.54 -33.54
C LEU A 136 -24.06 1.15 -32.18
N PRO A 137 -25.36 1.13 -31.80
CA PRO A 137 -25.78 1.56 -30.48
C PRO A 137 -25.09 0.77 -29.36
N TRP A 138 -24.83 1.45 -28.23
CA TRP A 138 -24.28 0.81 -27.03
C TRP A 138 -25.27 -0.19 -26.43
N THR A 139 -24.77 -1.38 -26.12
CA THR A 139 -25.51 -2.45 -25.43
C THR A 139 -24.95 -2.64 -24.03
N ASN A 140 -25.82 -2.78 -23.02
CA ASN A 140 -25.40 -3.10 -21.66
C ASN A 140 -24.81 -4.52 -21.60
N THR A 141 -23.74 -4.71 -20.85
CA THR A 141 -23.11 -6.02 -20.66
C THR A 141 -22.85 -6.30 -19.19
N SER A 142 -22.86 -7.58 -18.81
CA SER A 142 -22.42 -8.03 -17.49
C SER A 142 -20.89 -7.95 -17.39
N LEU A 143 -20.39 -7.60 -16.20
CA LEU A 143 -18.96 -7.55 -15.90
C LEU A 143 -18.57 -8.68 -14.92
N PRO A 144 -17.39 -9.31 -15.08
CA PRO A 144 -16.43 -9.15 -16.18
C PRO A 144 -16.99 -9.65 -17.52
N LEU A 145 -16.51 -9.07 -18.64
CA LEU A 145 -16.75 -9.59 -19.98
C LEU A 145 -15.44 -10.17 -20.52
N PHE A 146 -15.43 -11.49 -20.73
CA PHE A 146 -14.25 -12.21 -21.18
C PHE A 146 -13.61 -11.56 -22.42
N ASN A 147 -12.28 -11.37 -22.36
CA ASN A 147 -11.46 -10.79 -23.42
C ASN A 147 -11.85 -9.38 -23.89
N ARG A 148 -12.67 -8.64 -23.14
CA ARG A 148 -13.06 -7.26 -23.51
C ARG A 148 -13.05 -6.30 -22.35
N ILE A 149 -13.65 -6.70 -21.22
CA ILE A 149 -13.69 -5.90 -20.00
C ILE A 149 -13.30 -6.81 -18.84
N THR A 150 -12.02 -6.82 -18.52
CA THR A 150 -11.44 -7.79 -17.58
C THR A 150 -10.69 -7.12 -16.44
N ILE A 151 -10.40 -7.89 -15.41
CA ILE A 151 -9.52 -7.49 -14.31
C ILE A 151 -8.23 -8.27 -14.48
N VAL A 152 -7.10 -7.58 -14.39
CA VAL A 152 -5.78 -8.15 -14.63
C VAL A 152 -5.01 -8.18 -13.31
N PRO A 153 -4.67 -9.38 -12.81
CA PRO A 153 -3.78 -9.53 -11.67
C PRO A 153 -2.31 -9.34 -12.08
N GLY A 154 -1.44 -9.18 -11.10
CA GLY A 154 0.01 -9.21 -11.28
C GLY A 154 0.71 -10.38 -10.58
N PRO A 155 2.04 -10.47 -10.72
CA PRO A 155 2.87 -9.67 -11.63
C PRO A 155 2.81 -10.18 -13.07
N ALA A 156 2.56 -9.29 -14.03
CA ALA A 156 2.66 -9.54 -15.47
C ALA A 156 3.20 -8.30 -16.21
N ALA A 157 3.42 -8.40 -17.52
CA ALA A 157 3.72 -7.27 -18.38
C ALA A 157 2.81 -7.32 -19.61
N ASP A 158 2.47 -6.15 -20.15
CA ASP A 158 1.73 -6.07 -21.40
C ASP A 158 2.53 -6.71 -22.56
N PRO A 159 1.91 -7.58 -23.38
CA PRO A 159 2.60 -8.32 -24.43
C PRO A 159 2.93 -7.48 -25.69
N CYS A 160 2.36 -6.29 -25.83
CA CYS A 160 2.55 -5.37 -26.94
C CYS A 160 3.63 -4.30 -26.66
N ALA A 161 3.85 -3.96 -25.39
CA ALA A 161 4.84 -2.98 -24.94
C ALA A 161 6.24 -3.60 -24.68
N THR A 162 6.99 -3.94 -25.74
CA THR A 162 8.23 -4.76 -25.62
C THR A 162 9.55 -4.08 -26.00
N ASN A 163 9.58 -2.87 -26.58
CA ASN A 163 10.81 -2.35 -27.21
C ASN A 163 10.99 -0.81 -27.15
N PRO A 164 12.19 -0.27 -26.84
CA PRO A 164 13.29 -0.84 -26.07
C PRO A 164 13.25 -0.36 -24.60
N GLY A 165 12.96 -1.27 -23.67
CA GLY A 165 13.26 -1.08 -22.24
C GLY A 165 12.17 -0.45 -21.36
N PHE A 166 10.95 -0.26 -21.88
CA PHE A 166 9.83 0.28 -21.12
C PHE A 166 8.59 -0.58 -21.33
N THR A 167 8.44 -1.59 -20.48
CA THR A 167 7.22 -2.42 -20.43
C THR A 167 6.11 -1.68 -19.67
N ILE A 168 4.86 -2.09 -19.89
CA ILE A 168 3.75 -1.73 -18.99
C ILE A 168 3.66 -2.86 -17.95
N PRO A 169 4.08 -2.65 -16.68
CA PRO A 169 3.88 -3.63 -15.62
C PRO A 169 2.39 -3.73 -15.31
N LEU A 170 1.91 -4.92 -14.96
CA LEU A 170 0.52 -5.16 -14.59
C LEU A 170 0.47 -5.84 -13.21
N PRO A 171 -0.36 -5.35 -12.26
CA PRO A 171 -1.20 -4.14 -12.33
C PRO A 171 -0.35 -2.85 -12.28
N SER A 172 -1.00 -1.69 -12.12
CA SER A 172 -0.30 -0.42 -11.99
C SER A 172 0.79 -0.48 -10.89
N PRO A 173 2.02 0.02 -11.15
CA PRO A 173 3.11 0.01 -10.17
C PRO A 173 2.80 0.76 -8.87
N THR A 174 1.92 1.76 -8.95
CA THR A 174 1.46 2.57 -7.82
C THR A 174 -0.02 2.36 -7.51
N GLY A 175 -0.65 1.36 -8.15
CA GLY A 175 -2.00 0.89 -7.83
C GLY A 175 -1.98 -0.23 -6.79
N GLY A 176 -3.08 -0.97 -6.71
CA GLY A 176 -3.18 -2.12 -5.81
C GLY A 176 -2.85 -3.45 -6.47
N LYS A 177 -3.61 -4.49 -6.14
CA LYS A 177 -3.37 -5.89 -6.58
C LYS A 177 -3.85 -6.17 -8.00
N PHE A 178 -4.75 -5.35 -8.50
CA PHE A 178 -5.43 -5.56 -9.76
C PHE A 178 -5.53 -4.24 -10.51
N SER A 179 -5.65 -4.33 -11.83
CA SER A 179 -6.07 -3.19 -12.65
C SER A 179 -7.14 -3.63 -13.63
N VAL A 180 -8.02 -2.71 -14.02
CA VAL A 180 -9.01 -2.97 -15.06
C VAL A 180 -8.34 -2.93 -16.42
N LYS A 181 -8.66 -3.89 -17.30
CA LYS A 181 -8.34 -3.83 -18.73
C LYS A 181 -9.64 -3.62 -19.51
N LEU A 182 -9.63 -2.61 -20.36
CA LEU A 182 -10.72 -2.26 -21.26
C LEU A 182 -10.22 -2.38 -22.71
N GLY A 183 -10.85 -3.22 -23.52
CA GLY A 183 -10.38 -3.59 -24.85
C GLY A 183 -9.48 -4.82 -24.87
N ASN A 184 -9.02 -5.18 -26.07
CA ASN A 184 -8.10 -6.29 -26.30
C ASN A 184 -7.15 -5.99 -27.47
N ASN A 185 -6.25 -6.93 -27.76
CA ASN A 185 -5.27 -6.86 -28.84
C ASN A 185 -5.70 -7.65 -30.08
N GLN A 186 -7.00 -7.78 -30.34
CA GLN A 186 -7.55 -8.43 -31.53
C GLN A 186 -8.05 -7.38 -32.51
N VAL A 187 -7.80 -7.60 -33.80
CA VAL A 187 -8.17 -6.72 -34.92
C VAL A 187 -9.67 -6.82 -35.26
N ASN A 188 -10.52 -6.62 -34.27
CA ASN A 188 -11.97 -6.65 -34.42
C ASN A 188 -12.48 -5.24 -34.81
N ALA A 189 -13.73 -4.97 -34.42
CA ALA A 189 -14.36 -3.69 -34.60
C ALA A 189 -15.10 -3.33 -33.31
N GLU A 190 -14.40 -3.49 -32.19
CA GLU A 190 -14.94 -3.51 -30.85
C GLU A 190 -14.83 -2.14 -30.17
N SER A 191 -15.80 -1.80 -29.32
CA SER A 191 -15.68 -0.68 -28.39
C SER A 191 -16.28 -1.03 -27.05
N GLU A 192 -15.62 -0.63 -25.97
CA GLU A 192 -16.00 -0.93 -24.61
C GLU A 192 -16.13 0.37 -23.82
N ARG A 193 -17.03 0.35 -22.85
CA ARG A 193 -17.21 1.44 -21.91
C ARG A 193 -17.48 0.89 -20.53
N ILE A 194 -16.81 1.47 -19.54
CA ILE A 194 -17.17 1.29 -18.13
C ILE A 194 -17.58 2.62 -17.54
N THR A 195 -18.61 2.59 -16.70
CA THR A 195 -19.14 3.77 -16.04
C THR A 195 -19.34 3.49 -14.55
N HIS A 196 -18.89 4.42 -13.71
CA HIS A 196 -19.13 4.42 -12.28
C HIS A 196 -19.64 5.79 -11.82
N GLN A 197 -20.52 5.78 -10.83
CA GLN A 197 -21.13 6.99 -10.27
C GLN A 197 -21.10 6.92 -8.75
N PHE A 198 -20.77 8.04 -8.12
CA PHE A 198 -20.84 8.18 -6.68
C PHE A 198 -21.08 9.63 -6.28
N ILE A 199 -21.60 9.81 -5.06
CA ILE A 199 -21.74 11.12 -4.43
C ILE A 199 -20.44 11.41 -3.69
N VAL A 200 -19.78 12.52 -4.03
CA VAL A 200 -18.45 12.86 -3.48
C VAL A 200 -18.54 13.11 -1.97
N GLN A 201 -17.80 12.32 -1.20
CA GLN A 201 -17.61 12.51 0.24
C GLN A 201 -16.29 13.27 0.54
N PRO A 202 -16.09 13.79 1.76
CA PRO A 202 -14.83 14.44 2.13
C PRO A 202 -13.57 13.59 1.87
N SER A 203 -13.68 12.27 2.04
CA SER A 203 -12.61 11.30 1.72
C SER A 203 -12.28 11.18 0.23
N ASP A 204 -13.18 11.62 -0.65
CA ASP A 204 -13.10 11.38 -2.09
C ASP A 204 -12.57 12.60 -2.85
N THR A 205 -12.30 13.69 -2.15
CA THR A 205 -11.92 14.99 -2.74
C THR A 205 -10.59 14.94 -3.50
N ASN A 206 -9.73 13.98 -3.19
CA ASN A 206 -8.50 13.69 -3.91
C ASN A 206 -8.70 12.38 -4.68
N PHE A 207 -9.33 12.47 -5.86
CA PHE A 207 -9.51 11.33 -6.75
C PHE A 207 -8.26 11.16 -7.61
N ILE A 208 -7.74 9.95 -7.68
CA ILE A 208 -6.56 9.61 -8.46
C ILE A 208 -6.94 8.47 -9.39
N TYR A 209 -6.63 8.63 -10.68
CA TYR A 209 -6.68 7.54 -11.62
C TYR A 209 -5.34 7.38 -12.30
N GLN A 210 -5.03 6.15 -12.66
CA GLN A 210 -3.83 5.75 -13.35
C GLN A 210 -4.26 5.08 -14.63
N TYR A 211 -3.56 5.35 -15.73
CA TYR A 211 -3.87 4.70 -16.99
C TYR A 211 -2.61 4.40 -17.81
N ALA A 212 -2.66 3.30 -18.55
CA ALA A 212 -1.73 2.96 -19.61
C ALA A 212 -2.53 2.65 -20.88
N VAL A 213 -1.99 2.95 -22.06
CA VAL A 213 -2.73 2.88 -23.32
C VAL A 213 -1.92 2.10 -24.35
N VAL A 214 -2.58 1.29 -25.16
CA VAL A 214 -1.94 0.55 -26.26
C VAL A 214 -2.84 0.64 -27.49
N PHE A 215 -2.25 1.07 -28.60
CA PHE A 215 -2.89 1.15 -29.89
C PHE A 215 -2.05 0.47 -30.94
N GLU A 216 -2.71 -0.26 -31.82
CA GLU A 216 -2.15 -0.53 -33.13
C GLU A 216 -2.21 0.74 -33.99
N ASP A 217 -1.15 1.01 -34.75
CA ASP A 217 -1.03 2.18 -35.63
C ASP A 217 -1.39 1.85 -37.08
N PRO A 218 -2.59 2.21 -37.54
CA PRO A 218 -2.92 2.19 -38.95
C PRO A 218 -2.67 3.52 -39.66
N THR A 219 -2.59 3.43 -40.98
CA THR A 219 -2.60 4.61 -41.87
C THR A 219 -4.04 5.10 -42.11
N HIS A 220 -4.69 5.70 -41.10
CA HIS A 220 -6.06 6.24 -41.18
C HIS A 220 -6.16 7.72 -40.77
N LEU A 221 -7.29 8.36 -41.06
CA LEU A 221 -7.60 9.69 -40.52
C LEU A 221 -7.71 9.63 -38.98
N PRO A 222 -7.35 10.69 -38.23
CA PRO A 222 -7.44 10.67 -36.76
C PRO A 222 -8.79 10.23 -36.19
N SER A 223 -9.91 10.57 -36.86
CA SER A 223 -11.26 10.17 -36.46
C SER A 223 -11.57 8.69 -36.65
N GLU A 224 -10.72 7.98 -37.38
CA GLU A 224 -10.87 6.55 -37.72
C GLU A 224 -9.90 5.67 -36.93
N GLN A 225 -8.99 6.28 -36.17
CA GLN A 225 -7.95 5.61 -35.40
C GLN A 225 -8.53 4.90 -34.16
N PRO A 226 -7.90 3.82 -33.67
CA PRO A 226 -8.16 3.32 -32.33
C PRO A 226 -7.97 4.45 -31.31
N PHE A 227 -8.81 4.45 -30.27
CA PHE A 227 -8.84 5.55 -29.31
C PHE A 227 -9.08 5.11 -27.87
N PHE A 228 -8.72 6.02 -26.97
CA PHE A 228 -9.00 5.95 -25.54
C PHE A 228 -9.51 7.30 -25.06
N ASP A 229 -10.67 7.26 -24.40
CA ASP A 229 -11.31 8.39 -23.74
C ASP A 229 -11.48 8.11 -22.25
N PHE A 230 -11.16 9.13 -21.45
CA PHE A 230 -11.51 9.17 -20.03
C PHE A 230 -12.14 10.53 -19.72
N VAL A 231 -13.24 10.54 -18.98
CA VAL A 231 -13.90 11.78 -18.55
C VAL A 231 -14.60 11.58 -17.21
N ILE A 232 -14.53 12.59 -16.35
CA ILE A 232 -15.43 12.70 -15.20
C ILE A 232 -16.35 13.89 -15.43
N THR A 233 -17.65 13.65 -15.33
CA THR A 233 -18.66 14.72 -15.43
C THR A 233 -19.33 14.96 -14.09
N ALA A 234 -19.63 16.23 -13.82
CA ALA A 234 -20.45 16.64 -12.70
C ALA A 234 -21.93 16.34 -12.98
N GLN A 235 -22.77 16.47 -11.95
CA GLN A 235 -24.21 16.19 -12.04
C GLN A 235 -24.93 17.03 -13.11
N ASN A 236 -24.44 18.23 -13.41
CA ASN A 236 -24.99 19.11 -14.44
C ASN A 236 -24.51 18.76 -15.87
N GLY A 237 -23.63 17.76 -16.02
CA GLY A 237 -23.05 17.32 -17.29
C GLY A 237 -21.71 17.96 -17.64
N ASP A 238 -21.25 18.95 -16.89
CA ASP A 238 -19.98 19.62 -17.15
C ASP A 238 -18.80 18.68 -16.90
N THR A 239 -17.78 18.76 -17.76
CA THR A 239 -16.52 18.06 -17.56
C THR A 239 -15.76 18.66 -16.38
N ILE A 240 -15.34 17.81 -15.44
CA ILE A 240 -14.53 18.22 -14.30
C ILE A 240 -13.10 18.50 -14.79
N PRO A 241 -12.46 19.62 -14.39
CA PRO A 241 -11.08 19.91 -14.76
C PRO A 241 -10.12 18.77 -14.44
N CYS A 242 -9.07 18.60 -15.24
CA CYS A 242 -8.08 17.53 -15.08
C CYS A 242 -8.61 16.08 -15.20
N SER A 243 -9.87 15.91 -15.58
CA SER A 243 -10.48 14.58 -15.69
C SER A 243 -10.69 14.09 -17.11
N PHE A 244 -10.36 14.90 -18.13
CA PHE A 244 -10.52 14.54 -19.53
C PHE A 244 -9.21 14.08 -20.15
N GLN A 245 -9.25 12.92 -20.81
CA GLN A 245 -8.17 12.42 -21.66
C GLN A 245 -8.78 11.93 -22.97
N HIS A 246 -8.13 12.24 -24.07
CA HIS A 246 -8.45 11.72 -25.39
C HIS A 246 -7.15 11.44 -26.13
N TYR A 247 -7.00 10.21 -26.57
CA TYR A 247 -5.88 9.80 -27.40
C TYR A 247 -6.38 8.95 -28.55
N THR A 248 -5.82 9.20 -29.73
CA THR A 248 -6.00 8.40 -30.94
C THR A 248 -4.64 7.89 -31.39
N ALA A 249 -4.55 6.71 -31.98
CA ALA A 249 -3.30 6.21 -32.54
C ALA A 249 -2.71 7.17 -33.59
N GLY A 250 -1.37 7.25 -33.64
CA GLY A 250 -0.66 8.14 -34.55
C GLY A 250 0.75 8.49 -34.07
N ALA A 251 1.58 8.98 -34.98
CA ALA A 251 2.95 9.38 -34.66
C ALA A 251 2.98 10.66 -33.80
N GLY A 252 3.92 10.71 -32.85
CA GLY A 252 4.20 11.94 -32.08
C GLY A 252 3.20 12.27 -30.96
N ILE A 253 2.37 11.32 -30.54
CA ILE A 253 1.48 11.52 -29.39
C ILE A 253 2.32 11.75 -28.12
N PRO A 254 2.11 12.83 -27.37
CA PRO A 254 2.90 13.12 -26.17
C PRO A 254 2.89 11.99 -25.13
N GLY A 255 4.08 11.53 -24.76
CA GLY A 255 4.26 10.48 -23.76
C GLY A 255 3.97 9.05 -24.24
N PHE A 256 3.76 8.84 -25.53
CA PHE A 256 3.71 7.51 -26.15
C PHE A 256 5.09 7.09 -26.67
N GLN A 257 5.30 5.79 -26.68
CA GLN A 257 6.46 5.09 -27.24
C GLN A 257 5.98 4.17 -28.36
N THR A 258 6.94 3.63 -29.12
CA THR A 258 6.65 2.79 -30.29
C THR A 258 7.31 1.43 -30.15
N SER A 259 6.52 0.37 -30.35
CA SER A 259 6.99 -1.00 -30.51
C SER A 259 6.73 -1.46 -31.94
N THR A 260 7.72 -2.10 -32.56
CA THR A 260 7.60 -2.61 -33.94
C THR A 260 7.59 -4.14 -33.92
N ASN A 261 6.54 -4.75 -34.47
CA ASN A 261 6.33 -6.20 -34.53
C ASN A 261 6.52 -6.94 -33.18
N PRO A 262 5.86 -6.51 -32.09
CA PRO A 262 5.91 -7.23 -30.82
C PRO A 262 5.34 -8.65 -30.95
N ALA A 263 6.15 -9.67 -30.62
CA ALA A 263 5.85 -11.10 -30.80
C ALA A 263 4.61 -11.63 -30.04
N GLY A 264 4.00 -10.82 -29.16
CA GLY A 264 2.81 -11.16 -28.37
C GLY A 264 1.58 -10.30 -28.68
N CYS A 265 1.60 -9.52 -29.77
CA CYS A 265 0.61 -8.49 -30.03
C CYS A 265 -0.13 -8.69 -31.36
N GLY A 266 -1.39 -9.15 -31.30
CA GLY A 266 -2.22 -9.33 -32.50
C GLY A 266 -1.69 -10.41 -33.46
N GLY A 267 -2.55 -10.87 -34.38
CA GLY A 267 -2.24 -11.95 -35.32
C GLY A 267 -1.59 -11.50 -36.63
N ASN A 268 -1.30 -10.20 -36.78
CA ASN A 268 -0.84 -9.56 -38.00
C ASN A 268 0.68 -9.33 -37.97
N THR A 269 1.35 -9.73 -39.05
CA THR A 269 2.81 -9.87 -39.15
C THR A 269 3.58 -8.55 -39.26
N PHE A 270 2.91 -7.40 -39.35
CA PHE A 270 3.53 -6.09 -39.56
C PHE A 270 2.75 -4.93 -38.90
N SER A 271 2.65 -4.92 -37.57
CA SER A 271 2.00 -3.81 -36.83
C SER A 271 3.01 -2.96 -36.08
N THR A 272 2.89 -1.64 -36.27
CA THR A 272 3.49 -0.66 -35.36
C THR A 272 2.51 -0.44 -34.23
N VAL A 273 2.97 -0.48 -33.00
CA VAL A 273 2.16 -0.26 -31.80
C VAL A 273 2.64 1.02 -31.13
N TYR A 274 1.71 1.94 -30.86
CA TYR A 274 1.97 3.04 -29.94
C TYR A 274 1.45 2.68 -28.56
N TYR A 275 2.28 2.87 -27.55
CA TYR A 275 1.85 2.62 -26.18
C TYR A 275 2.33 3.71 -25.24
N LYS A 276 1.50 3.99 -24.24
CA LYS A 276 1.78 4.95 -23.17
C LYS A 276 2.01 4.19 -21.87
N PRO A 277 3.18 4.35 -21.23
CA PRO A 277 3.40 3.85 -19.88
C PRO A 277 2.40 4.42 -18.88
N TRP A 278 2.30 3.79 -17.71
CA TRP A 278 1.43 4.26 -16.63
C TRP A 278 1.61 5.75 -16.35
N THR A 279 0.50 6.46 -16.41
CA THR A 279 0.38 7.88 -16.10
C THR A 279 -0.63 8.04 -14.98
N THR A 280 -0.24 8.72 -13.91
CA THR A 280 -1.09 9.03 -12.78
C THR A 280 -1.64 10.45 -12.92
N VAL A 281 -2.91 10.64 -12.61
CA VAL A 281 -3.59 11.93 -12.70
C VAL A 281 -4.42 12.17 -11.46
N GLY A 282 -4.26 13.37 -10.89
CA GLY A 282 -5.09 13.90 -9.82
C GLY A 282 -6.29 14.68 -10.33
N VAL A 283 -7.45 14.41 -9.73
CA VAL A 283 -8.66 15.20 -9.91
C VAL A 283 -9.13 15.68 -8.55
N ASN A 284 -9.13 17.00 -8.36
CA ASN A 284 -9.67 17.62 -7.16
C ASN A 284 -11.20 17.69 -7.26
N LEU A 285 -11.88 16.85 -6.48
CA LEU A 285 -13.34 16.80 -6.40
C LEU A 285 -13.91 17.66 -5.25
N GLY A 286 -13.09 18.46 -4.56
CA GLY A 286 -13.50 19.28 -3.41
C GLY A 286 -14.66 20.23 -3.70
N ALA A 287 -14.72 20.82 -4.90
CA ALA A 287 -15.83 21.67 -5.32
C ALA A 287 -17.14 20.92 -5.58
N TYR A 288 -17.10 19.58 -5.59
CA TYR A 288 -18.22 18.71 -5.93
C TYR A 288 -18.72 17.90 -4.72
N LEU A 289 -18.32 18.25 -3.50
CA LEU A 289 -18.81 17.62 -2.27
C LEU A 289 -20.34 17.53 -2.24
N ASN A 290 -20.85 16.34 -1.93
CA ASN A 290 -22.27 16.00 -1.92
C ASN A 290 -22.98 16.08 -3.28
N ASN A 291 -22.26 16.31 -4.38
CA ASN A 291 -22.80 16.21 -5.73
C ASN A 291 -22.48 14.83 -6.33
N LEU A 292 -23.34 14.38 -7.25
CA LEU A 292 -23.09 13.19 -8.05
C LEU A 292 -22.00 13.49 -9.09
N VAL A 293 -21.02 12.59 -9.21
CA VAL A 293 -20.06 12.59 -10.32
C VAL A 293 -20.14 11.28 -11.10
N THR A 294 -19.86 11.33 -12.40
CA THR A 294 -19.88 10.17 -13.30
C THR A 294 -18.52 10.00 -13.95
N ILE A 295 -17.85 8.90 -13.65
CA ILE A 295 -16.63 8.48 -14.32
C ILE A 295 -17.01 7.65 -15.54
N THR A 296 -16.50 8.02 -16.72
CA THR A 296 -16.67 7.26 -17.95
C THR A 296 -15.31 7.01 -18.59
N CYS A 297 -15.02 5.73 -18.83
CA CYS A 297 -13.88 5.31 -19.61
C CYS A 297 -14.38 4.59 -20.86
N THR A 298 -13.83 4.92 -22.02
CA THR A 298 -14.17 4.28 -23.30
C THR A 298 -12.90 3.93 -24.08
N THR A 299 -12.89 2.75 -24.68
CA THR A 299 -11.92 2.35 -25.71
C THR A 299 -12.66 1.98 -26.97
N GLY A 300 -11.97 2.12 -28.10
CA GLY A 300 -12.45 1.60 -29.35
C GLY A 300 -11.32 1.21 -30.28
N ASP A 301 -11.57 0.15 -31.04
CA ASP A 301 -10.86 -0.20 -32.25
C ASP A 301 -11.04 0.87 -33.32
N CYS A 302 -10.22 0.79 -34.38
CA CYS A 302 -10.33 1.69 -35.52
C CYS A 302 -11.72 1.61 -36.15
N SER A 303 -12.25 2.73 -36.63
CA SER A 303 -13.55 2.77 -37.30
C SER A 303 -13.51 2.16 -38.70
N LEU A 304 -12.41 1.54 -39.11
CA LEU A 304 -12.29 0.73 -40.33
C LEU A 304 -12.16 -0.78 -40.03
N CYS A 305 -12.45 -1.20 -38.79
CA CYS A 305 -12.67 -2.59 -38.42
C CYS A 305 -11.47 -3.54 -38.61
N GLY A 306 -10.25 -3.11 -38.26
CA GLY A 306 -9.06 -3.95 -38.47
C GLY A 306 -7.83 -3.63 -37.62
N HIS A 307 -7.94 -2.73 -36.64
CA HIS A 307 -6.84 -2.36 -35.76
C HIS A 307 -7.36 -2.13 -34.35
N PHE A 308 -6.62 -2.61 -33.35
CA PHE A 308 -7.10 -2.65 -31.98
C PHE A 308 -6.69 -1.43 -31.16
N GLY A 309 -7.48 -1.16 -30.11
CA GLY A 309 -7.13 -0.21 -29.06
C GLY A 309 -7.58 -0.68 -27.69
N TYR A 310 -6.70 -0.60 -26.69
CA TYR A 310 -7.05 -0.97 -25.33
C TYR A 310 -6.28 -0.17 -24.28
N THR A 311 -6.79 -0.18 -23.05
CA THR A 311 -6.23 0.56 -21.93
C THR A 311 -6.25 -0.28 -20.65
N TYR A 312 -5.32 0.04 -19.75
CA TYR A 312 -5.33 -0.40 -18.37
C TYR A 312 -5.64 0.77 -17.47
N LEU A 313 -6.45 0.55 -16.43
CA LEU A 313 -6.89 1.59 -15.50
C LEU A 313 -6.79 1.10 -14.06
N ASP A 314 -6.44 2.03 -13.18
CA ASP A 314 -6.45 1.86 -11.74
C ASP A 314 -7.00 3.13 -11.10
N PHE A 315 -7.72 3.02 -9.99
CA PHE A 315 -8.45 4.13 -9.40
C PHE A 315 -8.30 4.11 -7.89
N SER A 316 -8.21 5.29 -7.28
CA SER A 316 -8.19 5.45 -5.83
C SER A 316 -8.69 6.82 -5.40
N CYS A 317 -9.20 6.91 -4.17
CA CYS A 317 -9.45 8.19 -3.50
C CYS A 317 -8.59 8.29 -2.25
N GLY A 318 -8.15 9.52 -1.96
CA GLY A 318 -7.52 9.83 -0.68
C GLY A 318 -6.32 8.96 -0.36
N THR A 319 -5.47 8.67 -1.35
CA THR A 319 -4.35 7.72 -1.25
C THR A 319 -3.62 7.85 0.07
N THR A 320 -3.86 6.87 0.93
CA THR A 320 -3.20 6.71 2.22
C THR A 320 -2.28 5.51 2.06
N THR A 321 -1.00 5.78 1.89
CA THR A 321 0.04 4.77 1.93
C THR A 321 0.55 4.65 3.36
N SER A 322 0.91 3.45 3.79
CA SER A 322 1.64 3.29 5.04
C SER A 322 3.14 3.37 4.75
N SER A 323 3.86 4.12 5.56
CA SER A 323 5.31 4.09 5.61
C SER A 323 5.72 3.52 6.95
N GLN A 324 6.40 2.38 6.90
CA GLN A 324 6.77 1.64 8.11
C GLN A 324 8.11 2.10 8.64
N PHE A 325 8.23 2.17 9.96
CA PHE A 325 9.46 2.50 10.64
C PHE A 325 9.64 1.67 11.89
N CYS A 326 10.87 1.37 12.28
CA CYS A 326 11.11 0.67 13.54
C CYS A 326 10.75 1.56 14.72
N VAL A 327 10.08 1.03 15.74
CA VAL A 327 9.61 1.83 16.89
C VAL A 327 10.71 2.69 17.55
N SER A 328 11.98 2.28 17.46
CA SER A 328 13.16 3.00 17.98
C SER A 328 13.76 4.03 17.02
N ALA A 329 13.26 4.13 15.78
CA ALA A 329 13.80 5.01 14.77
C ALA A 329 13.37 6.47 15.04
N ASN A 330 14.36 7.37 15.00
CA ASN A 330 14.15 8.82 15.09
C ASN A 330 14.14 9.51 13.70
N SER A 331 14.27 8.73 12.63
CA SER A 331 14.23 9.20 11.26
C SER A 331 13.67 8.11 10.34
N VAL A 332 12.76 8.48 9.45
CA VAL A 332 12.28 7.63 8.35
C VAL A 332 12.34 8.42 7.05
N VAL A 333 12.76 7.76 5.98
CA VAL A 333 12.73 8.32 4.62
C VAL A 333 11.42 7.90 3.98
N VAL A 334 10.62 8.88 3.60
CA VAL A 334 9.39 8.68 2.84
C VAL A 334 9.64 9.11 1.41
N VAL A 335 9.23 8.29 0.44
CA VAL A 335 9.47 8.54 -0.98
C VAL A 335 8.13 8.67 -1.69
N ALA A 336 7.90 9.80 -2.33
CA ALA A 336 6.74 10.02 -3.18
C ALA A 336 6.86 9.20 -4.49
N PRO A 337 5.74 8.88 -5.15
CA PRO A 337 5.74 8.28 -6.48
C PRO A 337 6.68 9.02 -7.45
N LEU A 338 7.46 8.26 -8.22
CA LEU A 338 8.33 8.83 -9.24
C LEU A 338 7.48 9.24 -10.45
N GLU A 339 7.48 10.52 -10.77
CA GLU A 339 6.87 11.04 -11.99
C GLU A 339 7.87 11.90 -12.76
N PRO A 340 8.21 11.52 -14.00
CA PRO A 340 9.14 12.30 -14.82
C PRO A 340 8.70 13.75 -14.99
N GLY A 341 9.54 14.68 -14.53
CA GLY A 341 9.29 16.12 -14.63
C GLY A 341 8.30 16.68 -13.60
N ALA A 342 7.81 15.88 -12.66
CA ALA A 342 6.95 16.39 -11.59
C ALA A 342 7.75 17.22 -10.56
N THR A 343 7.03 18.14 -9.91
CA THR A 343 7.51 18.88 -8.75
C THR A 343 6.79 18.39 -7.50
N TYR A 344 7.47 18.44 -6.35
CA TYR A 344 6.97 17.92 -5.08
C TYR A 344 6.85 19.05 -4.07
N SER A 345 5.87 18.97 -3.18
CA SER A 345 5.73 19.87 -2.03
C SER A 345 5.22 19.09 -0.83
N TRP A 346 6.10 18.87 0.14
CA TRP A 346 5.81 18.11 1.35
C TRP A 346 5.18 18.97 2.45
N ILE A 347 4.19 18.41 3.16
CA ILE A 347 3.46 19.04 4.25
C ILE A 347 3.58 18.12 5.47
N PRO A 348 4.08 18.60 6.63
CA PRO A 348 4.30 20.00 6.98
C PRO A 348 5.72 20.53 6.71
N THR A 349 6.62 19.74 6.12
CA THR A 349 8.06 20.08 6.09
C THR A 349 8.42 21.18 5.09
N GLY A 350 7.60 21.42 4.07
CA GLY A 350 7.84 22.37 2.98
C GLY A 350 8.94 21.94 1.99
N GLN A 351 9.47 20.71 2.10
CA GLN A 351 10.51 20.22 1.20
C GLN A 351 9.98 19.95 -0.21
N SER A 352 10.87 20.01 -1.22
CA SER A 352 10.48 19.91 -2.63
C SER A 352 11.14 18.76 -3.41
N THR A 353 11.82 17.86 -2.71
CA THR A 353 12.45 16.66 -3.28
C THR A 353 11.45 15.52 -3.37
N GLN A 354 11.71 14.52 -4.23
CA GLN A 354 10.85 13.33 -4.31
C GLN A 354 10.78 12.55 -2.99
N SER A 355 11.84 12.62 -2.17
CA SER A 355 11.86 12.02 -0.84
C SER A 355 11.98 13.08 0.24
N VAL A 356 11.53 12.73 1.43
CA VAL A 356 11.63 13.54 2.64
C VAL A 356 12.10 12.67 3.80
N THR A 357 12.93 13.23 4.67
CA THR A 357 13.30 12.58 5.94
C THR A 357 12.57 13.26 7.07
N VAL A 358 11.80 12.51 7.85
CA VAL A 358 11.05 13.02 9.00
C VAL A 358 11.36 12.23 10.27
N ASN A 359 11.10 12.83 11.42
CA ASN A 359 11.13 12.12 12.69
C ASN A 359 9.73 11.53 12.98
N PRO A 360 9.55 10.20 12.89
CA PRO A 360 8.26 9.56 13.06
C PRO A 360 7.79 9.53 14.53
N GLN A 361 8.61 9.98 15.48
CA GLN A 361 8.23 10.07 16.90
C GLN A 361 7.39 11.31 17.25
N ILE A 362 7.28 12.26 16.31
CA ILE A 362 6.61 13.56 16.53
C ILE A 362 5.56 13.89 15.47
N ILE A 363 5.46 13.08 14.41
CA ILE A 363 4.54 13.24 13.30
C ILE A 363 4.03 11.86 12.95
N ASP A 364 2.70 11.71 12.89
CA ASP A 364 2.05 10.44 12.56
C ASP A 364 1.61 10.39 11.09
N THR A 365 1.57 11.54 10.41
CA THR A 365 1.15 11.65 9.01
C THR A 365 1.92 12.74 8.29
N ILE A 366 2.37 12.44 7.06
CA ILE A 366 3.01 13.39 6.16
C ILE A 366 2.33 13.32 4.79
N SER A 367 2.09 14.48 4.18
CA SER A 367 1.46 14.56 2.86
C SER A 367 2.43 15.15 1.84
N VAL A 368 2.32 14.74 0.59
CA VAL A 368 3.03 15.37 -0.54
C VAL A 368 2.02 15.79 -1.59
N TYR A 369 2.13 17.02 -2.06
CA TYR A 369 1.51 17.43 -3.31
C TYR A 369 2.48 17.11 -4.45
N VAL A 370 2.06 16.23 -5.35
CA VAL A 370 2.79 15.91 -6.59
C VAL A 370 2.14 16.74 -7.69
N ASN A 371 2.94 17.57 -8.35
CA ASN A 371 2.50 18.40 -9.45
C ASN A 371 3.20 17.96 -10.74
N PRO A 372 2.56 17.10 -11.56
CA PRO A 372 3.09 16.67 -12.83
C PRO A 372 3.15 17.83 -13.85
N PRO A 373 3.92 17.68 -14.95
CA PRO A 373 3.94 18.66 -16.04
C PRO A 373 2.56 18.96 -16.66
N SER A 374 1.58 18.06 -16.49
CA SER A 374 0.19 18.27 -16.92
C SER A 374 -0.52 19.38 -16.14
N GLY A 375 -0.01 19.77 -14.97
CA GLY A 375 -0.66 20.71 -14.04
C GLY A 375 -1.79 20.08 -13.20
N CYS A 376 -2.07 18.80 -13.40
CA CYS A 376 -3.13 18.06 -12.71
C CYS A 376 -2.56 17.30 -11.51
N GLY A 377 -2.19 18.06 -10.48
CA GLY A 377 -1.57 17.53 -9.29
C GLY A 377 -2.53 16.79 -8.35
N TYR A 378 -1.95 15.97 -7.49
CA TYR A 378 -2.66 15.19 -6.49
C TYR A 378 -1.91 15.18 -5.16
N PHE A 379 -2.61 14.82 -4.11
CA PHE A 379 -2.00 14.55 -2.82
C PHE A 379 -1.74 13.05 -2.64
N VAL A 380 -0.64 12.72 -1.96
CA VAL A 380 -0.43 11.40 -1.37
C VAL A 380 -0.21 11.60 0.12
N ASN A 381 -0.97 10.86 0.94
CA ASN A 381 -0.83 10.88 2.38
C ASN A 381 -0.08 9.63 2.82
N PHE A 382 0.94 9.80 3.65
CA PHE A 382 1.68 8.71 4.26
C PHE A 382 1.37 8.67 5.75
N ILE A 383 0.78 7.58 6.20
CA ILE A 383 0.63 7.27 7.63
C ILE A 383 1.90 6.57 8.08
N LEU A 384 2.56 7.13 9.10
CA LEU A 384 3.77 6.53 9.65
C LEU A 384 3.37 5.45 10.66
N GLU A 385 3.59 4.19 10.31
CA GLU A 385 3.21 3.05 11.14
C GLU A 385 4.43 2.45 11.85
N PRO A 386 4.43 2.36 13.20
CA PRO A 386 5.51 1.72 13.92
C PRO A 386 5.48 0.21 13.71
N THR A 387 6.60 -0.34 13.27
CA THR A 387 6.84 -1.78 13.20
C THR A 387 7.43 -2.27 14.51
N VAL A 388 6.74 -3.23 15.13
CA VAL A 388 7.19 -3.95 16.33
C VAL A 388 7.27 -5.43 16.02
N ILE A 389 8.42 -6.04 16.30
CA ILE A 389 8.65 -7.47 16.08
C ILE A 389 9.02 -8.11 17.42
N THR A 390 8.46 -9.28 17.69
CA THR A 390 8.97 -10.18 18.74
C THR A 390 9.48 -11.47 18.12
N ALA A 391 10.54 -12.01 18.69
CA ALA A 391 11.13 -13.27 18.30
C ALA A 391 11.25 -14.17 19.53
N ALA A 392 10.84 -15.42 19.39
CA ALA A 392 10.95 -16.45 20.39
C ALA A 392 11.33 -17.77 19.73
N LEU A 393 11.84 -18.71 20.52
CA LEU A 393 12.12 -20.06 20.05
C LEU A 393 11.74 -21.09 21.09
N THR A 394 11.41 -22.29 20.63
CA THR A 394 11.25 -23.49 21.45
C THR A 394 12.14 -24.61 20.90
N TYR A 395 12.46 -25.59 21.74
CA TYR A 395 13.35 -26.68 21.34
C TYR A 395 13.01 -28.00 22.05
N THR A 396 13.46 -29.09 21.45
CA THR A 396 13.54 -30.42 22.08
C THR A 396 14.91 -31.03 21.78
N THR A 397 15.49 -31.75 22.76
CA THR A 397 16.80 -32.40 22.64
C THR A 397 16.66 -33.92 22.63
N GLY A 398 17.40 -34.57 21.74
CA GLY A 398 17.68 -36.01 21.76
C GLY A 398 19.16 -36.28 22.12
N CYS A 399 19.59 -37.55 21.99
CA CYS A 399 20.95 -37.96 22.35
C CYS A 399 22.05 -37.36 21.45
N THR A 400 21.73 -37.04 20.19
CA THR A 400 22.71 -36.53 19.22
C THR A 400 22.17 -35.38 18.37
N SER A 401 20.99 -34.86 18.73
CA SER A 401 20.32 -33.85 17.93
C SER A 401 19.38 -32.98 18.75
N ALA A 402 19.01 -31.84 18.19
CA ALA A 402 17.96 -30.98 18.70
C ALA A 402 17.04 -30.52 17.56
N ASN A 403 15.76 -30.36 17.87
CA ASN A 403 14.79 -29.74 16.98
C ASN A 403 14.43 -28.37 17.54
N PHE A 404 14.28 -27.39 16.65
CA PHE A 404 13.93 -26.01 17.02
C PHE A 404 12.69 -25.57 16.27
N THR A 405 11.95 -24.63 16.87
CA THR A 405 10.83 -23.96 16.21
C THR A 405 10.87 -22.49 16.58
N GLY A 406 10.89 -21.63 15.58
CA GLY A 406 10.83 -20.18 15.75
C GLY A 406 9.37 -19.75 15.88
N SER A 407 9.13 -18.72 16.68
CA SER A 407 7.85 -18.05 16.78
C SER A 407 8.06 -16.54 16.71
N THR A 408 7.23 -15.86 15.93
CA THR A 408 7.35 -14.42 15.70
C THR A 408 6.00 -13.75 15.72
N THR A 409 5.93 -12.55 16.27
CA THR A 409 4.80 -11.63 16.03
C THR A 409 5.31 -10.35 15.41
N ILE A 410 4.51 -9.76 14.52
CA ILE A 410 4.79 -8.45 13.93
C ILE A 410 3.52 -7.61 13.94
N THR A 411 3.65 -6.36 14.37
CA THR A 411 2.63 -5.31 14.18
C THR A 411 3.18 -4.31 13.19
N GLY A 412 2.41 -3.97 12.15
CA GLY A 412 2.86 -3.10 11.06
C GLY A 412 3.92 -3.76 10.18
N GLY A 413 3.49 -4.41 9.09
CA GLY A 413 4.39 -4.93 8.06
C GLY A 413 4.44 -6.44 7.95
N THR A 414 5.45 -6.93 7.22
CA THR A 414 5.69 -8.35 6.98
C THR A 414 7.15 -8.71 7.29
N ILE A 415 7.37 -9.98 7.63
CA ILE A 415 8.72 -10.53 7.84
C ILE A 415 9.40 -10.71 6.48
N SER A 416 10.64 -10.23 6.36
CA SER A 416 11.48 -10.44 5.17
C SER A 416 12.37 -11.67 5.29
N SER A 417 12.91 -11.95 6.49
CA SER A 417 13.84 -13.07 6.67
C SER A 417 13.96 -13.55 8.11
N TYR A 418 14.34 -14.81 8.25
CA TYR A 418 14.74 -15.45 9.50
C TYR A 418 16.21 -15.84 9.45
N SER A 419 16.88 -15.87 10.60
CA SER A 419 18.25 -16.36 10.73
C SER A 419 18.46 -17.08 12.05
N TRP A 420 18.91 -18.32 11.97
CA TRP A 420 19.32 -19.14 13.10
C TRP A 420 20.83 -19.27 13.17
N SER A 421 21.36 -19.31 14.40
CA SER A 421 22.73 -19.73 14.67
C SER A 421 22.72 -20.96 15.60
N PHE A 422 23.40 -22.01 15.15
CA PHE A 422 23.57 -23.28 15.85
C PHE A 422 25.08 -23.57 16.04
N PRO A 423 25.78 -22.84 16.92
CA PRO A 423 27.21 -23.07 17.14
C PRO A 423 27.49 -24.51 17.56
N GLY A 424 28.38 -25.21 16.85
CA GLY A 424 28.68 -26.63 17.09
C GLY A 424 27.66 -27.63 16.52
N GLY A 425 26.58 -27.14 15.91
CA GLY A 425 25.56 -27.95 15.25
C GLY A 425 25.81 -28.15 13.75
N SER A 426 25.24 -29.21 13.19
CA SER A 426 25.19 -29.46 11.74
C SER A 426 23.74 -29.69 11.28
N PRO A 427 23.18 -28.80 10.44
CA PRO A 427 23.79 -27.55 9.93
C PRO A 427 24.00 -26.49 11.03
N SER A 428 24.96 -25.57 10.82
CA SER A 428 25.31 -24.53 11.79
C SER A 428 24.42 -23.27 11.73
N SER A 429 23.53 -23.19 10.75
CA SER A 429 22.58 -22.09 10.57
C SER A 429 21.36 -22.54 9.77
N SER A 430 20.31 -21.72 9.78
CA SER A 430 19.11 -21.92 8.94
C SER A 430 18.40 -20.59 8.72
N THR A 431 17.62 -20.50 7.64
CA THR A 431 16.72 -19.37 7.34
C THR A 431 15.24 -19.79 7.37
N SER A 432 14.94 -21.06 7.69
CA SER A 432 13.58 -21.55 7.85
C SER A 432 13.02 -21.18 9.22
N LEU A 433 11.74 -20.83 9.32
CA LEU A 433 11.06 -20.65 10.61
C LEU A 433 11.10 -21.94 11.45
N ILE A 434 11.03 -23.08 10.77
CA ILE A 434 11.22 -24.42 11.34
C ILE A 434 12.45 -25.02 10.67
N PRO A 435 13.64 -24.92 11.29
CA PRO A 435 14.86 -25.52 10.75
C PRO A 435 14.76 -27.04 10.71
N PRO A 436 15.58 -27.72 9.88
CA PRO A 436 15.71 -29.17 9.96
C PRO A 436 16.28 -29.58 11.33
N THR A 437 16.21 -30.87 11.64
CA THR A 437 16.89 -31.43 12.82
C THR A 437 18.38 -31.10 12.77
N ILE A 438 18.90 -30.53 13.86
CA ILE A 438 20.31 -30.16 13.99
C ILE A 438 21.03 -31.23 14.76
N THR A 439 22.10 -31.78 14.20
CA THR A 439 22.94 -32.76 14.88
C THR A 439 24.04 -32.08 15.70
N TYR A 440 24.36 -32.61 16.87
CA TYR A 440 25.33 -32.04 17.80
C TYR A 440 26.18 -33.15 18.44
N PRO A 441 27.49 -32.91 18.63
CA PRO A 441 28.28 -33.66 19.60
C PRO A 441 27.76 -33.44 21.03
N PRO A 442 28.06 -34.35 21.98
CA PRO A 442 27.77 -34.11 23.39
C PRO A 442 28.44 -32.82 23.88
N GLY A 443 27.66 -31.97 24.56
CA GLY A 443 28.12 -30.63 24.93
C GLY A 443 26.97 -29.68 25.27
N THR A 444 27.33 -28.43 25.56
CA THR A 444 26.39 -27.34 25.83
C THR A 444 26.55 -26.27 24.77
N TYR A 445 25.43 -25.83 24.19
CA TYR A 445 25.40 -24.90 23.06
C TYR A 445 24.40 -23.77 23.30
N THR A 446 24.74 -22.56 22.85
CA THR A 446 23.83 -21.41 22.91
C THR A 446 23.28 -21.13 21.52
N VAL A 447 21.96 -21.22 21.38
CA VAL A 447 21.24 -21.06 20.13
C VAL A 447 20.52 -19.72 20.10
N THR A 448 20.58 -19.04 18.96
CA THR A 448 19.91 -17.74 18.75
C THR A 448 19.04 -17.76 17.51
N PHE A 449 17.91 -17.06 17.58
CA PHE A 449 16.99 -16.85 16.47
C PHE A 449 16.76 -15.35 16.24
N ASN A 450 16.99 -14.90 15.02
CA ASN A 450 16.85 -13.50 14.61
C ASN A 450 15.83 -13.36 13.48
N VAL A 451 15.14 -12.24 13.46
CA VAL A 451 14.03 -11.94 12.56
C VAL A 451 14.22 -10.54 12.00
N VAL A 452 13.96 -10.34 10.71
CA VAL A 452 14.00 -9.04 10.03
C VAL A 452 12.68 -8.80 9.31
N SER A 453 12.10 -7.60 9.43
CA SER A 453 10.94 -7.17 8.63
C SER A 453 11.33 -6.52 7.30
N GLN A 454 10.38 -6.37 6.38
CA GLN A 454 10.59 -5.57 5.16
C GLN A 454 11.00 -4.11 5.42
N ALA A 455 10.58 -3.52 6.54
CA ALA A 455 11.02 -2.18 6.96
C ALA A 455 12.47 -2.14 7.52
N GLY A 456 13.18 -3.27 7.54
CA GLY A 456 14.54 -3.40 8.08
C GLY A 456 14.63 -3.55 9.60
N CYS A 457 13.49 -3.60 10.31
CA CYS A 457 13.48 -3.78 11.76
C CYS A 457 13.90 -5.19 12.16
N THR A 458 14.69 -5.31 13.22
CA THR A 458 15.25 -6.58 13.68
C THR A 458 14.78 -6.92 15.09
N ALA A 459 14.47 -8.19 15.33
CA ALA A 459 14.28 -8.74 16.67
C ALA A 459 15.09 -10.02 16.85
N ALA A 460 15.58 -10.22 18.07
CA ALA A 460 16.31 -11.43 18.47
C ALA A 460 15.55 -12.13 19.60
N SER A 461 15.54 -13.46 19.57
CA SER A 461 15.08 -14.25 20.70
C SER A 461 16.01 -14.06 21.89
N THR A 462 15.51 -14.37 23.09
CA THR A 462 16.43 -14.67 24.19
C THR A 462 17.29 -15.87 23.78
N PRO A 463 18.63 -15.82 23.93
CA PRO A 463 19.48 -16.97 23.66
C PRO A 463 19.10 -18.15 24.54
N VAL A 464 19.05 -19.34 23.95
CA VAL A 464 18.68 -20.57 24.67
C VAL A 464 19.89 -21.48 24.76
N VAL A 465 20.14 -21.95 25.97
CA VAL A 465 21.22 -22.92 26.25
C VAL A 465 20.64 -24.33 26.20
N ILE A 466 21.17 -25.17 25.32
CA ILE A 466 20.82 -26.58 25.20
C ILE A 466 21.97 -27.46 25.66
N THR A 467 21.66 -28.64 26.19
CA THR A 467 22.66 -29.65 26.59
C THR A 467 22.36 -30.96 25.90
N ILE A 468 23.34 -31.46 25.14
CA ILE A 468 23.29 -32.75 24.45
C ILE A 468 24.09 -33.74 25.26
N GLN A 469 23.41 -34.77 25.76
CA GLN A 469 24.03 -35.78 26.60
C GLN A 469 24.81 -36.80 25.75
N PRO A 470 25.91 -37.36 26.25
CA PRO A 470 26.58 -38.47 25.60
C PRO A 470 25.63 -39.64 25.35
N ALA A 471 25.79 -40.30 24.20
CA ALA A 471 25.09 -41.55 23.94
C ALA A 471 25.47 -42.59 25.02
N PRO A 472 24.51 -43.41 25.49
CA PRO A 472 24.82 -44.40 26.49
C PRO A 472 25.76 -45.47 25.91
N VAL A 473 26.85 -45.77 26.62
CA VAL A 473 27.73 -46.89 26.31
C VAL A 473 27.30 -48.07 27.16
N VAL A 474 26.91 -49.18 26.52
CA VAL A 474 26.51 -50.42 27.18
C VAL A 474 27.54 -51.53 26.91
N ASN A 475 27.83 -52.33 27.93
CA ASN A 475 28.74 -53.47 27.84
C ASN A 475 28.13 -54.65 28.60
N ALA A 476 27.87 -55.76 27.91
CA ALA A 476 27.25 -56.97 28.48
C ALA A 476 28.21 -57.80 29.36
N GLY A 477 29.49 -57.43 29.45
CA GLY A 477 30.54 -58.21 30.08
C GLY A 477 31.29 -59.08 29.07
N ALA A 478 32.32 -59.79 29.53
CA ALA A 478 33.04 -60.76 28.71
C ALA A 478 32.21 -62.03 28.51
N ASP A 479 32.49 -62.75 27.42
CA ASP A 479 31.88 -64.06 27.18
C ASP A 479 32.23 -65.02 28.31
N VAL A 480 31.21 -65.74 28.81
CA VAL A 480 31.37 -66.72 29.88
C VAL A 480 31.04 -68.10 29.33
N SER A 481 31.93 -69.06 29.57
CA SER A 481 31.70 -70.48 29.30
C SER A 481 31.36 -71.22 30.59
N ALA A 482 30.38 -72.10 30.55
CA ALA A 482 30.01 -72.96 31.68
C ALA A 482 29.57 -74.35 31.23
N CYS A 483 29.72 -75.33 32.13
CA CYS A 483 29.21 -76.67 31.94
C CYS A 483 27.68 -76.68 31.96
N LEU A 484 27.08 -77.60 31.20
CA LEU A 484 25.64 -77.80 31.15
C LEU A 484 25.07 -78.02 32.56
N GLY A 485 24.05 -77.25 32.93
CA GLY A 485 23.37 -77.33 34.24
C GLY A 485 23.91 -76.37 35.31
N ASN A 486 25.00 -75.65 35.04
CA ASN A 486 25.53 -74.63 35.95
C ASN A 486 24.93 -73.25 35.65
N THR A 487 24.74 -72.45 36.71
CA THR A 487 24.34 -71.04 36.61
C THR A 487 25.57 -70.15 36.42
N VAL A 488 25.47 -69.15 35.54
CA VAL A 488 26.49 -68.11 35.34
C VAL A 488 25.92 -66.73 35.63
N GLN A 489 26.71 -65.86 36.25
CA GLN A 489 26.34 -64.47 36.44
C GLN A 489 26.88 -63.63 35.29
N LEU A 490 25.99 -63.00 34.52
CA LEU A 490 26.36 -61.97 33.57
C LEU A 490 26.35 -60.61 34.27
N ASN A 491 27.39 -59.81 34.03
CA ASN A 491 27.57 -58.49 34.64
C ASN A 491 27.56 -57.42 33.56
N GLY A 492 26.37 -56.91 33.27
CA GLY A 492 26.19 -55.78 32.37
C GLY A 492 26.56 -54.46 33.05
N SER A 493 27.13 -53.54 32.29
CA SER A 493 27.39 -52.16 32.70
C SER A 493 26.86 -51.19 31.65
N GLY A 494 26.54 -49.97 32.10
CA GLY A 494 26.03 -48.91 31.24
C GLY A 494 26.48 -47.55 31.78
N THR A 495 26.83 -46.63 30.90
CA THR A 495 27.16 -45.24 31.25
C THR A 495 26.38 -44.30 30.34
N PRO A 496 25.76 -43.21 30.83
CA PRO A 496 25.63 -42.82 32.24
C PRO A 496 24.71 -43.76 33.04
N SER A 497 24.86 -43.78 34.37
CA SER A 497 24.07 -44.65 35.28
C SER A 497 22.60 -44.26 35.32
N GLY A 498 21.70 -45.25 35.47
CA GLY A 498 20.25 -45.02 35.64
C GLY A 498 19.36 -45.50 34.49
N GLY A 499 19.93 -46.20 33.49
CA GLY A 499 19.17 -46.85 32.42
C GLY A 499 18.52 -48.18 32.85
N THR A 500 17.56 -48.64 32.07
CA THR A 500 16.93 -49.97 32.22
C THR A 500 17.68 -50.98 31.37
N TYR A 501 18.02 -52.14 31.95
CA TYR A 501 18.67 -53.24 31.24
C TYR A 501 17.64 -54.29 30.81
N SER A 502 17.78 -54.79 29.58
CA SER A 502 17.02 -55.92 29.07
C SER A 502 18.00 -56.95 28.52
N TRP A 503 17.89 -58.19 28.97
CA TRP A 503 18.75 -59.30 28.55
C TRP A 503 18.00 -60.23 27.60
N SER A 504 18.70 -60.76 26.59
CA SER A 504 18.15 -61.74 25.64
C SER A 504 19.07 -62.96 25.57
N PRO A 505 18.55 -64.20 25.68
CA PRO A 505 17.13 -64.56 25.74
C PRO A 505 16.46 -64.24 27.09
N PRO A 506 15.14 -63.94 27.14
CA PRO A 506 14.46 -63.50 28.38
C PRO A 506 14.17 -64.62 29.38
N ALA A 507 14.45 -65.89 29.06
CA ALA A 507 14.20 -67.05 29.92
C ALA A 507 15.42 -67.98 29.97
N ASN A 508 15.64 -68.63 31.11
CA ASN A 508 16.83 -69.44 31.44
C ASN A 508 18.14 -68.63 31.49
N LEU A 509 18.06 -67.33 31.76
CA LEU A 509 19.14 -66.48 32.28
C LEU A 509 18.97 -66.27 33.78
#